data_AF-A0A1R0LUY9-F1
#
_entry.id   AF-A0A1R0LUY9-F1
#
_cell.length_a   1.000
_cell.length_b   1.000
_cell.length_c   1.000
_cell.angle_alpha   90.00
_cell.angle_beta   90.00
_cell.angle_gamma   90.00
#
_symmetry.space_group_name_H-M   'P 1'
#
loop_
_entity.id
_entity.type
_entity.pdbx_description
1 polymer ?
#
loop_
_entity_poly.entity_id
_entity_poly.type
_entity_poly.pdbx_seq_one_letter_code
_entity_poly.pdbx_strand_id
1 'polypeptide(L)'
;MSDVFAVDLALDLSPVIPDAVLDDLRWHLGLLDGGRTMVDEMPGLEPLLAARGPAVRIGGLLTGELVRAADHWSLTARQEVHAELLPELESLVERLAFNATTEGVIGQVRLYEDDVPDVLVNRSGALVRIALRPDESADF
;
A
#
# COMPACT_ATOMS: atom_id res chain seq x y z
N MET A 1 17.47 -14.41 -7.80
CA MET A 1 16.05 -14.10 -8.04
C MET A 1 15.59 -13.38 -6.79
N SER A 2 15.04 -12.18 -6.90
CA SER A 2 14.52 -11.46 -5.74
C SER A 2 13.00 -11.60 -5.72
N ASP A 3 12.48 -11.95 -4.55
CA ASP A 3 11.06 -12.09 -4.26
C ASP A 3 10.44 -10.68 -4.28
N VAL A 4 9.73 -10.37 -5.35
CA VAL A 4 9.06 -9.08 -5.56
C VAL A 4 7.57 -9.31 -5.51
N PHE A 5 6.88 -8.45 -4.78
CA PHE A 5 5.43 -8.43 -4.65
C PHE A 5 4.84 -7.30 -5.50
N ALA A 6 3.78 -7.64 -6.23
CA ALA A 6 2.86 -6.67 -6.77
C ALA A 6 1.96 -6.17 -5.64
N VAL A 7 1.89 -4.87 -5.45
CA VAL A 7 1.07 -4.24 -4.41
C VAL A 7 0.14 -3.25 -5.07
N ASP A 8 -1.17 -3.40 -4.85
CA ASP A 8 -2.16 -2.41 -5.22
C ASP A 8 -2.93 -1.98 -3.97
N LEU A 9 -3.05 -0.67 -3.76
CA LEU A 9 -3.83 -0.08 -2.67
C LEU A 9 -4.85 0.90 -3.25
N ALA A 10 -6.07 0.85 -2.74
CA ALA A 10 -7.13 1.78 -3.09
C ALA A 10 -8.07 1.92 -1.89
N LEU A 11 -8.04 3.09 -1.23
CA LEU A 11 -8.85 3.36 -0.05
C LEU A 11 -9.02 4.85 0.20
N ASP A 12 -10.09 5.17 0.90
CA ASP A 12 -10.38 6.50 1.40
C ASP A 12 -10.06 6.58 2.90
N LEU A 13 -9.37 7.65 3.28
CA LEU A 13 -8.97 7.97 4.64
C LEU A 13 -9.84 9.10 5.21
N SER A 14 -10.01 9.07 6.53
CA SER A 14 -10.73 10.08 7.28
C SER A 14 -10.23 11.50 6.99
N PRO A 15 -11.12 12.51 6.87
CA PRO A 15 -10.72 13.90 6.64
C PRO A 15 -9.95 14.51 7.82
N VAL A 16 -10.07 13.90 9.00
CA VAL A 16 -9.43 14.28 10.27
C VAL A 16 -8.32 13.30 10.68
N ILE A 17 -7.75 12.58 9.72
CA ILE A 17 -6.56 11.75 9.93
C ILE A 17 -5.46 12.57 10.63
N PRO A 18 -4.77 12.03 11.65
CA PRO A 18 -3.71 12.75 12.33
C PRO A 18 -2.59 13.20 11.37
N ASP A 19 -2.09 14.43 11.53
CA ASP A 19 -1.05 14.99 10.65
C ASP A 19 0.20 14.10 10.59
N ALA A 20 0.60 13.48 11.70
CA ALA A 20 1.74 12.56 11.74
C ALA A 20 1.56 11.35 10.82
N VAL A 21 0.34 10.81 10.70
CA VAL A 21 0.05 9.68 9.79
C VAL A 21 0.01 10.17 8.34
N LEU A 22 -0.54 11.36 8.11
CA LEU A 22 -0.59 11.96 6.79
C LEU A 22 0.80 12.32 6.25
N ASP A 23 1.69 12.82 7.10
CA ASP A 23 3.06 13.16 6.74
C ASP A 23 3.91 11.90 6.51
N ASP A 24 3.71 10.84 7.31
CA ASP A 24 4.30 9.51 7.08
C ASP A 24 3.86 8.95 5.71
N LEU A 25 2.57 9.03 5.38
CA LEU A 25 2.06 8.62 4.07
C LEU A 25 2.65 9.47 2.93
N ARG A 26 2.73 10.79 3.09
CA ARG A 26 3.36 11.68 2.09
C ARG A 26 4.83 11.36 1.88
N TRP A 27 5.57 11.02 2.93
CA TRP A 27 6.95 10.56 2.83
C TRP A 27 7.04 9.28 2.01
N HIS A 28 6.23 8.26 2.33
CA HIS A 28 6.18 7.02 1.55
C HIS A 28 5.79 7.23 0.09
N LEU A 29 5.01 8.28 -0.22
CA LEU A 29 4.63 8.66 -1.59
C LEU A 29 5.72 9.48 -2.32
N GLY A 30 6.78 9.90 -1.64
CA GLY A 30 7.82 10.78 -2.18
C GLY A 30 7.36 12.23 -2.36
N LEU A 31 6.33 12.67 -1.62
CA LEU A 31 5.75 14.01 -1.70
C LEU A 31 6.36 15.02 -0.71
N LEU A 32 7.24 14.56 0.18
CA LEU A 32 7.99 15.44 1.08
C LEU A 32 9.40 15.67 0.51
N ASP A 33 9.65 16.90 0.05
CA ASP A 33 10.97 17.33 -0.41
C ASP A 33 11.92 17.51 0.79
N GLY A 34 12.88 16.59 0.98
CA GLY A 34 14.12 16.81 1.75
C GLY A 34 13.99 17.32 3.19
N GLY A 35 12.78 17.37 3.76
CA GLY A 35 12.50 17.79 5.12
C GLY A 35 12.49 16.57 6.00
N ARG A 36 13.61 16.32 6.69
CA ARG A 36 13.76 15.38 7.80
C ARG A 36 12.45 15.15 8.55
N THR A 37 11.77 14.06 8.24
CA THR A 37 10.82 13.46 9.18
C THR A 37 11.64 12.75 10.27
N MET A 38 11.04 12.40 11.41
CA MET A 38 11.73 11.58 12.44
C MET A 38 12.31 10.25 11.90
N VAL A 39 11.94 9.88 10.68
CA VAL A 39 12.39 8.72 9.90
C VAL A 39 13.82 8.89 9.35
N ASP A 40 14.27 10.13 9.10
CA ASP A 40 15.59 10.43 8.50
C ASP A 40 16.76 10.16 9.48
N GLU A 41 16.44 9.87 10.75
CA GLU A 41 17.39 9.44 11.78
C GLU A 41 17.50 7.92 11.91
N MET A 42 16.65 7.15 11.21
CA MET A 42 16.67 5.68 11.19
C MET A 42 17.25 5.16 9.87
N PRO A 43 18.54 4.75 9.83
CA PRO A 43 19.10 4.13 8.64
C PRO A 43 18.34 2.85 8.28
N GLY A 44 17.91 2.74 7.03
CA GLY A 44 17.28 1.52 6.47
C GLY A 44 15.80 1.65 6.08
N LEU A 45 15.14 2.78 6.33
CA LEU A 45 13.77 3.00 5.88
C LEU A 45 13.72 3.61 4.47
N GLU A 46 12.91 3.03 3.59
CA GLU A 46 12.74 3.46 2.21
C GLU A 46 11.27 3.82 1.89
N PRO A 47 11.02 4.84 1.04
CA PRO A 47 9.66 5.15 0.59
C PRO A 47 9.03 4.02 -0.24
N LEU A 48 7.99 3.38 0.31
CA LEU A 48 7.35 2.20 -0.27
C LEU A 48 6.43 2.49 -1.46
N LEU A 49 5.90 3.72 -1.54
CA LEU A 49 4.88 4.12 -2.52
C LEU A 49 5.37 5.23 -3.45
N ALA A 50 6.67 5.47 -3.53
CA ALA A 50 7.26 6.60 -4.25
C ALA A 50 7.73 6.26 -5.67
N ALA A 51 7.84 4.98 -6.03
CA ALA A 51 8.26 4.62 -7.37
C ALA A 51 7.21 5.06 -8.40
N ARG A 52 7.69 5.57 -9.54
CA ARG A 52 6.88 6.07 -10.66
C ARG A 52 7.47 5.59 -11.97
N GLY A 53 6.62 5.45 -12.98
CA GLY A 53 7.03 5.03 -14.32
C GLY A 53 6.76 3.56 -14.60
N PRO A 54 7.36 2.98 -15.65
CA PRO A 54 7.07 1.61 -16.07
C PRO A 54 7.43 0.59 -14.98
N ALA A 55 6.51 -0.32 -14.70
CA ALA A 55 6.78 -1.46 -13.80
C ALA A 55 7.67 -2.50 -14.51
N VAL A 56 8.65 -3.07 -13.81
CA VAL A 56 9.68 -3.93 -14.43
C VAL A 56 9.24 -5.40 -14.45
N ARG A 57 8.57 -5.85 -13.41
CA ARG A 57 8.05 -7.22 -13.23
C ARG A 57 6.58 -7.29 -13.61
N ILE A 58 5.73 -6.47 -13.00
CA ILE A 58 4.27 -6.63 -13.07
C ILE A 58 3.64 -6.01 -14.32
N GLY A 59 4.45 -5.35 -15.16
CA GLY A 59 4.01 -4.61 -16.34
C GLY A 59 3.10 -3.41 -16.00
N GLY A 60 2.81 -2.55 -16.98
CA GLY A 60 2.02 -1.33 -16.75
C GLY A 60 2.80 -0.23 -16.02
N LEU A 61 2.11 0.56 -15.18
CA LEU A 61 2.66 1.75 -14.52
C LEU A 61 2.69 1.59 -13.00
N LEU A 62 3.78 2.06 -12.38
CA LEU A 62 3.89 2.30 -10.94
C LEU A 62 3.34 3.70 -10.62
N THR A 63 2.44 3.76 -9.64
CA THR A 63 1.76 5.00 -9.25
C THR A 63 1.59 5.09 -7.74
N GLY A 64 1.37 6.30 -7.25
CA GLY A 64 1.10 6.61 -5.86
C GLY A 64 0.50 8.01 -5.79
N GLU A 65 -0.81 8.09 -5.65
CA GLU A 65 -1.55 9.34 -5.70
C GLU A 65 -2.41 9.48 -4.46
N LEU A 66 -2.29 10.65 -3.82
CA LEU A 66 -3.07 11.02 -2.66
C LEU A 66 -3.78 12.35 -2.94
N VAL A 67 -5.10 12.34 -2.93
CA VAL A 67 -5.92 13.50 -3.27
C VAL A 67 -6.81 13.87 -2.09
N ARG A 68 -6.89 15.16 -1.76
CA ARG A 68 -7.90 15.66 -0.81
C ARG A 68 -9.23 15.83 -1.53
N ALA A 69 -10.22 15.02 -1.17
CA ALA A 69 -11.61 15.24 -1.54
C ALA A 69 -12.31 16.15 -0.51
N ALA A 70 -13.60 16.43 -0.73
CA ALA A 70 -14.38 17.32 0.14
C ALA A 70 -14.47 16.80 1.58
N ASP A 71 -14.63 15.49 1.76
CA ASP A 71 -14.93 14.83 3.03
C ASP A 71 -13.99 13.67 3.37
N HIS A 72 -12.97 13.41 2.56
CA HIS A 72 -11.98 12.35 2.78
C HIS A 72 -10.66 12.65 2.06
N TRP A 73 -9.65 11.84 2.31
CA TRP A 73 -8.49 11.71 1.42
C TRP A 73 -8.63 10.42 0.62
N SER A 74 -8.36 10.44 -0.68
CA SER A 74 -8.37 9.24 -1.52
C SER A 74 -6.94 8.86 -1.88
N LEU A 75 -6.56 7.61 -1.61
CA LEU A 75 -5.26 7.04 -1.92
C LEU A 75 -5.42 5.95 -2.98
N THR A 76 -4.58 6.00 -4.02
CA THR A 76 -4.37 4.89 -4.94
C THR A 76 -2.89 4.70 -5.19
N ALA A 77 -2.39 3.48 -5.02
CA ALA A 77 -0.98 3.15 -5.28
C ALA A 77 -0.84 1.79 -5.96
N ARG A 78 0.14 1.68 -6.86
CA ARG A 78 0.56 0.43 -7.51
C ARG A 78 2.07 0.36 -7.51
N GLN A 79 2.62 -0.67 -6.88
CA GLN A 79 4.04 -0.76 -6.54
C GLN A 79 4.62 -2.17 -6.75
N GLU A 80 5.94 -2.19 -6.93
CA GLU A 80 6.77 -3.40 -6.87
C GLU A 80 7.58 -3.33 -5.58
N VAL A 81 7.30 -4.22 -4.63
CA VAL A 81 7.90 -4.19 -3.30
C VAL A 81 8.70 -5.46 -3.07
N HIS A 82 9.97 -5.32 -2.68
CA HIS A 82 10.79 -6.48 -2.31
C HIS A 82 10.25 -7.15 -1.03
N ALA A 83 10.37 -8.47 -0.94
CA ALA A 83 9.89 -9.24 0.21
C ALA A 83 10.42 -8.74 1.56
N GLU A 84 11.64 -8.21 1.59
CA GLU A 84 12.26 -7.62 2.78
C GLU A 84 11.51 -6.39 3.30
N LEU A 85 10.77 -5.69 2.44
CA LEU A 85 9.99 -4.49 2.76
C LEU A 85 8.50 -4.78 3.04
N LEU A 86 8.09 -6.06 2.98
CA LEU A 86 6.69 -6.43 3.26
C LEU A 86 6.26 -6.12 4.70
N PRO A 87 7.07 -6.37 5.75
CA PRO A 87 6.67 -6.02 7.12
C PRO A 87 6.41 -4.52 7.29
N GLU A 88 7.21 -3.67 6.66
CA GLU A 88 7.08 -2.22 6.66
C GLU A 88 5.81 -1.80 5.90
N LEU A 89 5.53 -2.43 4.76
CA LEU A 89 4.30 -2.22 4.00
C LEU A 89 3.07 -2.62 4.81
N GLU A 90 3.07 -3.80 5.43
CA GLU A 90 1.95 -4.25 6.28
C GLU A 90 1.73 -3.30 7.45
N SER A 91 2.81 -2.85 8.09
CA SER A 91 2.75 -1.85 9.17
C SER A 91 2.18 -0.52 8.69
N LEU A 92 2.53 -0.06 7.48
CA LEU A 92 1.94 1.13 6.88
C LEU A 92 0.45 0.93 6.62
N VAL A 93 0.08 -0.15 5.94
CA VAL A 93 -1.33 -0.44 5.58
C VAL A 93 -2.20 -0.62 6.82
N GLU A 94 -1.68 -1.20 7.90
CA GLU A 94 -2.41 -1.30 9.18
C GLU A 94 -2.73 0.09 9.76
N ARG A 95 -1.75 1.02 9.75
CA ARG A 95 -2.00 2.41 10.15
C ARG A 95 -3.02 3.10 9.24
N LEU A 96 -2.97 2.83 7.94
CA LEU A 96 -3.91 3.40 6.98
C LEU A 96 -5.32 2.83 7.20
N ALA A 97 -5.48 1.51 7.39
CA ALA A 97 -6.75 0.85 7.68
C ALA A 97 -7.41 1.42 8.94
N PHE A 98 -6.63 1.65 10.00
CA PHE A 98 -7.12 2.26 11.23
C PHE A 98 -7.71 3.67 11.03
N ASN A 99 -7.19 4.41 10.06
CA ASN A 99 -7.64 5.76 9.72
C ASN A 99 -8.54 5.81 8.48
N ALA A 100 -8.91 4.66 7.93
CA ALA A 100 -9.71 4.56 6.71
C ALA A 100 -11.21 4.74 6.99
N THR A 101 -11.90 5.37 6.04
CA THR A 101 -13.36 5.36 5.95
C THR A 101 -13.87 4.20 5.10
N THR A 102 -13.01 3.63 4.25
CA THR A 102 -13.31 2.43 3.46
C THR A 102 -13.32 1.19 4.36
N GLU A 103 -14.48 0.57 4.52
CA GLU A 103 -14.64 -0.78 5.11
C GLU A 103 -14.61 -1.82 3.99
N GLY A 104 -14.01 -2.99 4.23
CA GLY A 104 -13.89 -4.05 3.22
C GLY A 104 -12.55 -4.01 2.49
N VAL A 105 -12.54 -4.34 1.19
CA VAL A 105 -11.29 -4.47 0.42
C VAL A 105 -10.63 -3.10 0.23
N ILE A 106 -9.37 -2.99 0.63
CA ILE A 106 -8.55 -1.77 0.51
C ILE A 106 -7.30 -1.96 -0.35
N GLY A 107 -7.06 -3.17 -0.84
CA GLY A 107 -5.92 -3.48 -1.69
C GLY A 107 -5.65 -4.97 -1.85
N GLN A 108 -4.50 -5.29 -2.42
CA GLN A 108 -4.02 -6.64 -2.63
C GLN A 108 -2.49 -6.68 -2.67
N VAL A 109 -1.94 -7.84 -2.32
CA VAL A 109 -0.52 -8.17 -2.39
C VAL A 109 -0.37 -9.52 -3.07
N ARG A 110 0.47 -9.62 -4.09
CA ARG A 110 0.70 -10.85 -4.85
C ARG A 110 2.19 -11.07 -5.03
N LEU A 111 2.72 -12.23 -4.66
CA LEU A 111 4.07 -12.59 -5.07
C LEU A 111 4.08 -12.63 -6.60
N TYR A 112 5.08 -12.02 -7.24
CA TYR A 112 5.11 -11.90 -8.70
C TYR A 112 4.94 -13.26 -9.42
N GLU A 113 5.49 -14.32 -8.83
CA GLU A 113 5.46 -15.70 -9.34
C GLU A 113 4.13 -16.42 -9.12
N ASP A 114 3.24 -15.89 -8.28
CA ASP A 114 1.93 -16.48 -8.00
C ASP A 114 0.85 -15.87 -8.90
N ASP A 115 -0.09 -16.67 -9.38
CA ASP A 115 -1.21 -16.16 -10.18
C ASP A 115 -2.30 -15.47 -9.33
N VAL A 116 -2.37 -15.80 -8.04
CA VAL A 116 -3.49 -15.42 -7.16
C VAL A 116 -3.01 -14.48 -6.04
N PRO A 117 -3.64 -13.31 -5.88
CA PRO A 117 -3.26 -12.36 -4.83
C PRO A 117 -3.88 -12.70 -3.48
N ASP A 118 -3.22 -12.23 -2.42
CA ASP A 118 -3.88 -12.04 -1.14
C ASP A 118 -4.57 -10.68 -1.12
N VAL A 119 -5.80 -10.65 -0.62
CA VAL A 119 -6.60 -9.43 -0.51
C VAL A 119 -6.38 -8.80 0.86
N LEU A 120 -6.17 -7.49 0.86
CA LEU A 120 -6.08 -6.67 2.06
C LEU A 120 -7.46 -6.09 2.37
N VAL A 121 -7.98 -6.39 3.57
CA VAL A 121 -9.32 -6.01 4.01
C VAL A 121 -9.24 -5.19 5.28
N ASN A 122 -9.82 -3.99 5.28
CA ASN A 122 -10.12 -3.26 6.49
C ASN A 122 -11.38 -3.83 7.15
N ARG A 123 -11.24 -4.33 8.37
CA ARG A 123 -12.35 -4.75 9.22
C ARG A 123 -12.36 -3.89 10.47
N SER A 124 -13.22 -2.88 10.50
CA SER A 124 -13.42 -2.00 11.65
C SER A 124 -12.10 -1.36 12.13
N GLY A 125 -11.27 -0.93 11.19
CA GLY A 125 -9.97 -0.31 11.45
C GLY A 125 -8.80 -1.28 11.62
N ALA A 126 -9.03 -2.59 11.52
CA ALA A 126 -7.97 -3.61 11.56
C ALA A 126 -7.69 -4.18 10.17
N LEU A 127 -6.42 -4.27 9.82
CA LEU A 127 -5.99 -4.94 8.59
C LEU A 127 -6.10 -6.46 8.73
N VAL A 128 -6.82 -7.09 7.81
CA VAL A 128 -6.93 -8.54 7.67
C VAL A 128 -6.51 -8.94 6.26
N ARG A 129 -5.56 -9.88 6.18
CA ARG A 129 -5.13 -10.48 4.91
C ARG A 129 -5.93 -11.76 4.65
N ILE A 130 -6.56 -11.84 3.48
CA ILE A 130 -7.35 -13.00 3.05
C ILE A 130 -6.69 -13.58 1.80
N ALA A 131 -6.18 -14.80 1.92
CA ALA A 131 -5.69 -15.52 0.76
C ALA A 131 -6.86 -15.90 -0.15
N LEU A 132 -6.86 -15.40 -1.38
CA LEU A 132 -7.76 -15.92 -2.39
C LEU A 132 -7.24 -17.29 -2.81
N ARG A 133 -8.18 -18.22 -3.01
CA ARG A 133 -7.87 -19.51 -3.58
C ARG A 133 -8.73 -19.66 -4.82
N PRO A 134 -8.15 -20.12 -5.94
CA PRO A 134 -8.96 -20.48 -7.09
C PRO A 134 -9.89 -21.61 -6.66
N ASP A 135 -11.13 -21.56 -7.13
CA ASP A 135 -12.07 -22.64 -6.91
C ASP A 135 -11.58 -23.86 -7.71
N GLU A 136 -11.09 -24.90 -7.02
CA GLU A 136 -10.61 -26.15 -7.63
C GLU A 136 -11.71 -26.89 -8.43
N SER A 137 -12.96 -26.40 -8.38
CA SER A 137 -14.10 -26.92 -9.15
C SER A 137 -14.18 -26.38 -10.59
N ALA A 138 -13.41 -25.35 -10.93
CA ALA A 138 -13.43 -24.71 -12.24
C ALA A 138 -12.29 -25.25 -13.13
N ASP A 139 -12.31 -26.55 -13.41
CA ASP A 139 -11.57 -27.09 -14.55
C ASP A 139 -12.21 -26.54 -15.84
N PHE A 140 -11.44 -25.75 -16.60
CA PHE A 140 -11.81 -25.26 -17.94
C PHE A 140 -11.50 -26.29 -19.02
#